data_AF-A0A957QIC0-F1
#
_entry.id   AF-A0A957QIC0-F1
#
_cell.length_a   1.000
_cell.length_b   1.000
_cell.length_c   1.000
_cell.angle_alpha   90.00
_cell.angle_beta   90.00
_cell.angle_gamma   90.00
#
_symmetry.space_group_name_H-M   'P 1'
#
loop_
_entity.id
_entity.type
_entity.pdbx_description
1 polymer ?
#
loop_
_entity_poly.entity_id
_entity_poly.type
_entity_poly.pdbx_seq_one_letter_code
_entity_poly.pdbx_strand_id
1 'polypeptide(L)'
;MVKVSGLGRMGMGVTVCDSKEEARAALYDYMVIRSLGEAAETVIIEERLSGPELSVFALSDGETVVPLLPVRDHKRIFDGDRGPNTGGIGAYAPPPDVPAGLVEQVTETILRPVVRGMAEAGTPYVGVLFAGLMLTEQGVQVLEFNCRFGNPEALVLLTQLESDFAELLLACISGQLRPEMVRFRPGAAAAVVMTSPGYPKEGFPRGLPISGLDVAAEQPGIALFHHGTRRLDGQLVTARGRVLAVTASAPDLPTALHRAYAGVSKIHFEGAHYRRDIGRNVITPTSEMRQAQADLMPGKQVQGKAL
;
A
#
# COMPACT_ATOMS: atom_id res chain seq x y z
N MET A 1 -15.83 -12.48 -8.05
CA MET A 1 -14.78 -11.57 -8.53
C MET A 1 -14.20 -12.13 -9.81
N VAL A 2 -13.86 -11.28 -10.79
CA VAL A 2 -13.27 -11.69 -12.07
C VAL A 2 -11.81 -11.21 -12.10
N LYS A 3 -10.85 -12.12 -12.23
CA LYS A 3 -9.42 -11.82 -12.24
C LYS A 3 -8.78 -12.36 -13.52
N VAL A 4 -7.78 -11.66 -14.04
CA VAL A 4 -6.91 -12.24 -15.08
C VAL A 4 -5.80 -13.09 -14.44
N SER A 5 -5.42 -14.19 -15.10
CA SER A 5 -4.35 -15.08 -14.64
C SER A 5 -2.96 -14.47 -14.84
N GLY A 6 -2.78 -13.68 -15.91
CA GLY A 6 -1.52 -13.00 -16.20
C GLY A 6 -1.28 -11.78 -15.30
N LEU A 7 -0.09 -11.18 -15.43
CA LEU A 7 0.24 -9.95 -14.72
C LEU A 7 -0.55 -8.76 -15.29
N GLY A 8 -1.58 -8.37 -14.56
CA GLY A 8 -2.30 -7.13 -14.78
C GLY A 8 -1.38 -5.90 -14.76
N ARG A 9 -1.63 -4.90 -15.59
CA ARG A 9 -0.84 -3.67 -15.59
C ARG A 9 -1.13 -2.87 -14.32
N MET A 10 -0.12 -2.60 -13.49
CA MET A 10 -0.22 -1.69 -12.33
C MET A 10 -1.30 -2.07 -11.28
N GLY A 11 -1.57 -3.36 -11.09
CA GLY A 11 -2.64 -3.83 -10.20
C GLY A 11 -4.05 -3.76 -10.81
N MET A 12 -4.15 -3.44 -12.11
CA MET A 12 -5.38 -3.52 -12.90
C MET A 12 -5.47 -4.91 -13.52
N GLY A 13 -6.58 -5.61 -13.31
CA GLY A 13 -6.72 -7.03 -13.66
C GLY A 13 -7.69 -7.79 -12.74
N VAL A 14 -8.26 -7.09 -11.76
CA VAL A 14 -9.25 -7.61 -10.82
C VAL A 14 -10.48 -6.71 -10.86
N THR A 15 -11.64 -7.29 -11.17
CA THR A 15 -12.95 -6.63 -11.10
C THR A 15 -13.80 -7.28 -10.02
N VAL A 16 -14.09 -6.52 -8.97
CA VAL A 16 -15.12 -6.89 -7.99
C VAL A 16 -16.47 -6.51 -8.57
N CYS A 17 -17.35 -7.49 -8.74
CA CYS A 17 -18.65 -7.32 -9.37
C CYS A 17 -19.75 -7.47 -8.31
N ASP A 18 -20.72 -6.56 -8.29
CA ASP A 18 -21.89 -6.58 -7.43
C ASP A 18 -23.04 -7.40 -8.04
N SER A 19 -22.98 -7.71 -9.35
CA SER A 19 -24.01 -8.45 -10.08
C SER A 19 -23.43 -9.44 -11.11
N LYS A 20 -24.28 -10.36 -11.59
CA LYS A 20 -23.91 -11.29 -12.68
C LYS A 20 -23.69 -10.54 -13.99
N GLU A 21 -24.44 -9.46 -14.18
CA GLU A 21 -24.37 -8.58 -15.34
C GLU A 21 -23.02 -7.87 -15.40
N GLU A 22 -22.55 -7.33 -14.27
CA GLU A 22 -21.20 -6.76 -14.15
C GLU A 22 -20.11 -7.81 -14.39
N ALA A 23 -20.27 -9.02 -13.84
CA ALA A 23 -19.33 -10.11 -14.08
C ALA A 23 -19.24 -10.48 -15.57
N ARG A 24 -20.38 -10.53 -16.27
CA ARG A 24 -20.42 -10.76 -17.73
C ARG A 24 -19.76 -9.62 -18.49
N ALA A 25 -19.99 -8.36 -18.09
CA ALA A 25 -19.35 -7.21 -18.71
C ALA A 25 -17.83 -7.25 -18.54
N ALA A 26 -17.34 -7.57 -17.34
CA ALA A 26 -15.91 -7.74 -17.08
C ALA A 26 -15.30 -8.88 -17.91
N LEU A 27 -15.98 -10.02 -18.00
CA LEU A 27 -15.56 -11.14 -18.84
C LEU A 27 -15.50 -10.75 -20.33
N TYR A 28 -16.49 -10.02 -20.82
CA TYR A 28 -16.51 -9.55 -22.21
C TYR A 28 -15.36 -8.58 -22.49
N ASP A 29 -15.10 -7.63 -21.58
CA ASP A 29 -14.00 -6.69 -21.69
C ASP A 29 -12.63 -7.40 -21.73
N TYR A 30 -12.43 -8.38 -20.84
CA TYR A 30 -11.17 -9.11 -20.74
C TYR A 30 -10.96 -10.09 -21.89
N MET A 31 -11.96 -10.92 -22.20
CA MET A 31 -11.79 -12.04 -23.13
C MET A 31 -12.09 -11.70 -24.59
N VAL A 32 -13.01 -10.74 -24.83
CA VAL A 32 -13.45 -10.37 -26.19
C VAL A 32 -12.80 -9.07 -26.64
N ILE A 33 -12.94 -7.99 -25.86
CA ILE A 33 -12.32 -6.69 -26.19
C ILE A 33 -10.80 -6.76 -26.01
N ARG A 34 -10.31 -7.65 -25.13
CA ARG A 34 -8.88 -7.80 -24.80
C ARG A 34 -8.27 -6.50 -24.30
N SER A 35 -9.00 -5.79 -23.44
CA SER A 35 -8.56 -4.51 -22.85
C SER A 35 -7.22 -4.62 -22.10
N LEU A 36 -6.88 -5.81 -21.61
CA LEU A 36 -5.62 -6.11 -20.91
C LEU A 36 -4.62 -6.93 -21.76
N GLY A 37 -4.90 -7.12 -23.06
CA GLY A 37 -4.05 -7.88 -23.97
C GLY A 37 -3.85 -9.34 -23.55
N GLU A 38 -2.63 -9.84 -23.67
CA GLU A 38 -2.27 -11.23 -23.36
C GLU A 38 -2.49 -11.62 -21.90
N ALA A 39 -2.47 -10.64 -20.97
CA ALA A 39 -2.71 -10.92 -19.55
C ALA A 39 -4.09 -11.55 -19.31
N ALA A 40 -5.07 -11.25 -20.16
CA ALA A 40 -6.45 -11.73 -20.08
C ALA A 40 -6.74 -13.02 -20.86
N GLU A 41 -5.71 -13.74 -21.33
CA GLU A 41 -5.91 -15.02 -22.04
C GLU A 41 -6.67 -16.05 -21.18
N THR A 42 -6.33 -16.11 -19.90
CA THR A 42 -7.06 -16.91 -18.91
C THR A 42 -7.63 -16.00 -17.84
N VAL A 43 -8.89 -16.26 -17.48
CA VAL A 43 -9.62 -15.52 -16.44
C VAL A 43 -10.02 -16.49 -15.34
N ILE A 44 -9.86 -16.06 -14.09
CA ILE A 44 -10.24 -16.77 -12.87
C ILE A 44 -11.50 -16.11 -12.32
N ILE A 45 -12.51 -16.93 -12.01
CA ILE A 45 -13.73 -16.50 -11.34
C ILE A 45 -13.69 -17.04 -9.92
N GLU A 46 -13.67 -16.14 -8.95
CA GLU A 46 -13.56 -16.47 -7.54
C GLU A 46 -14.77 -15.97 -6.75
N GLU A 47 -15.00 -16.58 -5.59
CA GLU A 47 -15.92 -16.05 -4.60
C GLU A 47 -15.56 -14.61 -4.21
N ARG A 48 -16.57 -13.80 -3.89
CA ARG A 48 -16.35 -12.46 -3.35
C ARG A 48 -16.16 -12.57 -1.84
N LEU A 49 -14.94 -12.35 -1.39
CA LEU A 49 -14.63 -12.24 0.02
C LEU A 49 -14.93 -10.83 0.52
N SER A 50 -15.39 -10.74 1.77
CA SER A 50 -15.71 -9.48 2.44
C SER A 50 -15.06 -9.46 3.82
N GLY A 51 -14.45 -8.32 4.16
CA GLY A 51 -13.73 -8.14 5.41
C GLY A 51 -12.66 -7.06 5.31
N PRO A 52 -11.90 -6.82 6.38
CA PRO A 52 -10.70 -6.00 6.33
C PRO A 52 -9.56 -6.72 5.57
N GLU A 53 -8.99 -6.08 4.55
CA GLU A 53 -7.80 -6.58 3.84
C GLU A 53 -6.55 -6.44 4.70
N LEU A 54 -5.66 -7.43 4.71
CA LEU A 54 -4.41 -7.42 5.46
C LEU A 54 -3.26 -7.94 4.60
N SER A 55 -2.12 -7.28 4.62
CA SER A 55 -0.91 -7.78 3.97
C SER A 55 0.03 -8.37 5.02
N VAL A 56 0.43 -9.63 4.82
CA VAL A 56 1.45 -10.29 5.66
C VAL A 56 2.60 -10.73 4.76
N PHE A 57 3.82 -10.48 5.24
CA PHE A 57 5.04 -10.75 4.50
C PHE A 57 5.88 -11.76 5.26
N ALA A 58 6.69 -12.53 4.55
CA ALA A 58 7.78 -13.29 5.14
C ALA A 58 9.04 -13.21 4.28
N LEU A 59 10.18 -13.29 4.96
CA LEU A 59 11.44 -13.66 4.33
C LEU A 59 11.55 -15.18 4.32
N SER A 60 12.05 -15.72 3.22
CA SER A 60 12.36 -17.14 3.11
C SER A 60 13.69 -17.38 2.38
N ASP A 61 14.40 -18.40 2.85
CA ASP A 61 15.63 -18.94 2.25
C ASP A 61 15.38 -20.22 1.45
N GLY A 62 14.11 -20.57 1.21
CA GLY A 62 13.70 -21.81 0.54
C GLY A 62 13.21 -22.89 1.50
N GLU A 63 13.50 -22.78 2.80
CA GLU A 63 13.06 -23.73 3.83
C GLU A 63 12.51 -22.99 5.07
N THR A 64 13.30 -22.06 5.61
CA THR A 64 12.92 -21.20 6.72
C THR A 64 11.95 -20.13 6.25
N VAL A 65 10.96 -19.83 7.08
CA VAL A 65 9.97 -18.76 6.86
C VAL A 65 9.95 -17.89 8.10
N VAL A 66 10.31 -16.61 7.95
CA VAL A 66 10.30 -15.63 9.04
C VAL A 66 9.30 -14.52 8.70
N PRO A 67 8.16 -14.43 9.41
CA PRO A 67 7.16 -13.40 9.14
C PRO A 67 7.66 -12.01 9.52
N LEU A 68 7.14 -11.00 8.82
CA LEU A 68 7.34 -9.58 9.12
C LEU A 68 6.11 -9.01 9.82
N LEU A 69 6.16 -7.71 10.17
CA LEU A 69 4.98 -7.02 10.69
C LEU A 69 3.81 -7.07 9.68
N PRO A 70 2.56 -7.23 10.15
CA PRO A 70 1.40 -7.08 9.30
C PRO A 70 1.27 -5.62 8.84
N VAL A 71 0.72 -5.41 7.65
CA VAL A 71 0.56 -4.08 7.04
C VAL A 71 -0.87 -3.91 6.54
N ARG A 72 -1.44 -2.73 6.77
CA ARG A 72 -2.66 -2.28 6.10
C ARG A 72 -2.29 -1.35 4.96
N ASP A 73 -2.71 -1.67 3.75
CA ASP A 73 -2.59 -0.78 2.60
C ASP A 73 -3.94 -0.13 2.24
N HIS A 74 -3.88 0.93 1.43
CA HIS A 74 -5.05 1.66 0.94
C HIS A 74 -5.00 1.72 -0.58
N LYS A 75 -5.82 0.89 -1.25
CA LYS A 75 -5.81 0.74 -2.71
C LYS A 75 -6.66 1.77 -3.44
N ARG A 76 -7.74 2.26 -2.84
CA ARG A 76 -8.71 3.15 -3.50
C ARG A 76 -8.21 4.60 -3.51
N ILE A 77 -8.33 5.28 -4.65
CA ILE A 77 -7.72 6.60 -4.86
C ILE A 77 -8.31 7.71 -3.98
N PHE A 78 -9.61 7.69 -3.67
CA PHE A 78 -10.26 8.77 -2.93
C PHE A 78 -10.59 8.37 -1.49
N ASP A 79 -10.73 9.39 -0.63
CA ASP A 79 -11.18 9.23 0.76
C ASP A 79 -12.49 8.43 0.83
N GLY A 80 -12.61 7.63 1.89
CA GLY A 80 -13.73 6.71 2.14
C GLY A 80 -13.70 5.47 1.25
N ASP A 81 -12.51 5.04 0.84
CA ASP A 81 -12.30 3.88 -0.04
C ASP A 81 -13.08 3.95 -1.37
N ARG A 82 -13.14 5.16 -1.96
CA ARG A 82 -13.88 5.43 -3.19
C ARG A 82 -12.99 5.53 -4.42
N GLY A 83 -13.62 5.44 -5.59
CA GLY A 83 -12.95 5.56 -6.88
C GLY A 83 -12.22 4.28 -7.30
N PRO A 84 -11.47 4.30 -8.41
CA PRO A 84 -10.75 3.13 -8.91
C PRO A 84 -9.68 2.63 -7.94
N ASN A 85 -9.34 1.33 -8.06
CA ASN A 85 -8.15 0.76 -7.44
C ASN A 85 -6.88 1.39 -8.04
N THR A 86 -5.84 1.45 -7.22
CA THR A 86 -4.52 1.97 -7.55
C THR A 86 -3.47 0.92 -7.18
N GLY A 87 -2.19 1.23 -7.44
CA GLY A 87 -1.09 0.43 -6.92
C GLY A 87 -0.85 0.57 -5.41
N GLY A 88 -1.74 1.22 -4.65
CA GLY A 88 -1.57 1.56 -3.24
C GLY A 88 -1.16 3.04 -3.06
N ILE A 89 -1.93 3.77 -2.24
CA ILE A 89 -1.73 5.21 -1.97
C ILE A 89 -1.52 5.55 -0.49
N GLY A 90 -1.44 4.55 0.36
CA GLY A 90 -0.96 4.70 1.71
C GLY A 90 -0.86 3.33 2.37
N ALA A 91 -0.06 3.26 3.43
CA ALA A 91 0.05 2.05 4.24
C ALA A 91 0.38 2.41 5.69
N TYR A 92 0.11 1.49 6.61
CA TYR A 92 0.59 1.59 7.98
C TYR A 92 0.83 0.21 8.60
N ALA A 93 1.74 0.17 9.57
CA ALA A 93 2.12 -1.05 10.28
C ALA A 93 2.60 -0.75 11.72
N PRO A 94 2.31 -1.62 12.70
CA PRO A 94 1.32 -2.70 12.63
C PRO A 94 -0.13 -2.16 12.74
N PRO A 95 -1.14 -2.82 12.16
CA PRO A 95 -2.54 -2.43 12.35
C PRO A 95 -3.05 -2.82 13.75
N PRO A 96 -3.76 -1.91 14.46
CA PRO A 96 -4.17 -2.16 15.84
C PRO A 96 -5.34 -3.14 15.97
N ASP A 97 -6.07 -3.36 14.88
CA ASP A 97 -7.21 -4.28 14.80
C ASP A 97 -6.79 -5.73 14.50
N VAL A 98 -5.49 -5.99 14.32
CA VAL A 98 -4.97 -7.34 14.12
C VAL A 98 -4.87 -8.06 15.46
N PRO A 99 -5.57 -9.20 15.65
CA PRO A 99 -5.52 -9.96 16.89
C PRO A 99 -4.12 -10.51 17.19
N ALA A 100 -3.80 -10.64 18.48
CA ALA A 100 -2.60 -11.35 18.91
C ALA A 100 -2.62 -12.79 18.37
N GLY A 101 -1.47 -13.26 17.89
CA GLY A 101 -1.32 -14.60 17.32
C GLY A 101 -1.81 -14.75 15.86
N LEU A 102 -2.45 -13.75 15.26
CA LEU A 102 -2.90 -13.84 13.86
C LEU A 102 -1.72 -14.07 12.90
N VAL A 103 -0.61 -13.36 13.10
CA VAL A 103 0.58 -13.50 12.24
C VAL A 103 1.19 -14.90 12.38
N GLU A 104 1.21 -15.46 13.58
CA GLU A 104 1.65 -16.84 13.84
C GLU A 104 0.74 -17.83 13.10
N GLN A 105 -0.58 -17.68 13.25
CA GLN A 105 -1.57 -18.50 12.55
C GLN A 105 -1.34 -18.45 11.03
N VAL A 106 -1.23 -17.25 10.45
CA VAL A 106 -0.96 -17.07 9.02
C VAL A 106 0.36 -17.72 8.61
N THR A 107 1.39 -17.63 9.45
CA THR A 107 2.68 -18.24 9.18
C THR A 107 2.56 -19.76 9.10
N GLU A 108 1.91 -20.38 10.07
CA GLU A 108 1.75 -21.84 10.13
C GLU A 108 0.77 -22.41 9.10
N THR A 109 -0.34 -21.71 8.83
CA THR A 109 -1.40 -22.25 7.97
C THR A 109 -1.33 -21.78 6.51
N ILE A 110 -0.55 -20.74 6.21
CA ILE A 110 -0.46 -20.16 4.85
C ILE A 110 0.99 -20.08 4.37
N LEU A 111 1.86 -19.36 5.08
CA LEU A 111 3.20 -19.04 4.55
C LEU A 111 4.12 -20.27 4.52
N ARG A 112 4.22 -21.03 5.60
CA ARG A 112 5.03 -22.27 5.65
C ARG A 112 4.53 -23.33 4.68
N PRO A 113 3.22 -23.64 4.59
CA PRO A 113 2.72 -24.59 3.60
C PRO A 113 3.06 -24.21 2.16
N VAL A 114 2.99 -22.92 1.82
CA VAL A 114 3.36 -22.43 0.47
C VAL A 114 4.84 -22.66 0.18
N VAL A 115 5.74 -22.21 1.07
CA VAL A 115 7.19 -22.39 0.88
C VAL A 115 7.57 -23.86 0.82
N ARG A 116 7.00 -24.68 1.73
CA ARG A 116 7.21 -26.12 1.73
C ARG A 116 6.73 -26.78 0.44
N GLY A 117 5.53 -26.47 -0.03
CA GLY A 117 4.99 -27.01 -1.28
C GLY A 117 5.83 -26.64 -2.50
N MET A 118 6.34 -25.41 -2.55
CA MET A 118 7.26 -24.95 -3.60
C MET A 118 8.59 -25.73 -3.58
N ALA A 119 9.13 -26.02 -2.39
CA ALA A 119 10.32 -26.85 -2.23
C ALA A 119 10.08 -28.32 -2.62
N GLU A 120 8.96 -28.91 -2.20
CA GLU A 120 8.55 -30.28 -2.58
C GLU A 120 8.34 -30.42 -4.10
N ALA A 121 7.92 -29.35 -4.78
CA ALA A 121 7.81 -29.28 -6.25
C ALA A 121 9.15 -29.07 -6.97
N GLY A 122 10.28 -28.99 -6.25
CA GLY A 122 11.61 -28.76 -6.85
C GLY A 122 11.87 -27.30 -7.26
N THR A 123 11.07 -26.36 -6.77
CA THR A 123 11.14 -24.93 -7.08
C THR A 123 11.16 -24.09 -5.79
N PRO A 124 12.14 -24.26 -4.90
CA PRO A 124 12.17 -23.60 -3.60
C PRO A 124 12.09 -22.08 -3.73
N TYR A 125 11.31 -21.45 -2.84
CA TYR A 125 11.05 -20.01 -2.88
C TYR A 125 12.03 -19.24 -1.99
N VAL A 126 12.89 -18.42 -2.61
CA VAL A 126 13.86 -17.57 -1.90
C VAL A 126 13.51 -16.10 -2.11
N GLY A 127 13.36 -15.34 -1.02
CA GLY A 127 13.11 -13.91 -1.05
C GLY A 127 11.93 -13.48 -0.19
N VAL A 128 11.11 -12.56 -0.72
CA VAL A 128 9.99 -11.93 0.01
C VAL A 128 8.68 -12.50 -0.48
N LEU A 129 8.06 -13.37 0.33
CA LEU A 129 6.71 -13.85 0.09
C LEU A 129 5.71 -12.84 0.66
N PHE A 130 4.87 -12.27 -0.19
CA PHE A 130 3.73 -11.44 0.20
C PHE A 130 2.48 -12.29 0.11
N ALA A 131 1.69 -12.33 1.16
CA ALA A 131 0.32 -12.83 1.16
C ALA A 131 -0.67 -11.67 1.36
N GLY A 132 -1.52 -11.45 0.35
CA GLY A 132 -2.66 -10.55 0.45
C GLY A 132 -3.82 -11.33 1.02
N LEU A 133 -4.36 -10.87 2.15
CA LEU A 133 -5.34 -11.61 2.94
C LEU A 133 -6.62 -10.80 3.12
N MET A 134 -7.71 -11.51 3.34
CA MET A 134 -8.98 -10.95 3.80
C MET A 134 -9.33 -11.58 5.14
N LEU A 135 -9.64 -10.75 6.15
CA LEU A 135 -10.14 -11.21 7.44
C LEU A 135 -11.67 -11.34 7.36
N THR A 136 -12.19 -12.53 7.08
CA THR A 136 -13.63 -12.77 6.93
C THR A 136 -14.25 -13.33 8.20
N GLU A 137 -15.59 -13.42 8.24
CA GLU A 137 -16.31 -14.09 9.33
C GLU A 137 -15.97 -15.59 9.44
N GLN A 138 -15.45 -16.18 8.37
CA GLN A 138 -15.04 -17.59 8.30
C GLN A 138 -13.54 -17.77 8.60
N GLY A 139 -12.82 -16.69 8.91
CA GLY A 139 -11.38 -16.70 9.18
C GLY A 139 -10.54 -16.03 8.09
N VAL A 140 -9.23 -16.29 8.12
CA VAL A 140 -8.29 -15.67 7.19
C VAL A 140 -8.36 -16.36 5.84
N GLN A 141 -8.58 -15.59 4.78
CA GLN A 141 -8.64 -16.07 3.41
C GLN A 141 -7.55 -15.41 2.56
N VAL A 142 -6.90 -16.19 1.68
CA VAL A 142 -5.88 -15.67 0.77
C VAL A 142 -6.55 -15.05 -0.46
N LEU A 143 -6.18 -13.81 -0.78
CA LEU A 143 -6.59 -13.11 -1.99
C LEU A 143 -5.62 -13.34 -3.14
N GLU A 144 -4.33 -13.24 -2.85
CA GLU A 144 -3.24 -13.38 -3.82
C GLU A 144 -1.89 -13.54 -3.11
N PHE A 145 -0.91 -14.04 -3.86
CA PHE A 145 0.50 -13.98 -3.48
C PHE A 145 1.25 -13.02 -4.40
N ASN A 146 2.19 -12.26 -3.83
CA ASN A 146 3.17 -11.51 -4.60
C ASN A 146 4.58 -12.00 -4.26
N CYS A 147 5.48 -11.92 -5.24
CA CYS A 147 6.85 -12.44 -5.12
C CYS A 147 7.89 -11.36 -4.77
N ARG A 148 7.45 -10.29 -4.09
CA ARG A 148 8.26 -9.12 -3.73
C ARG A 148 7.56 -8.32 -2.64
N PHE A 149 8.26 -7.33 -2.08
CA PHE A 149 7.59 -6.30 -1.29
C PHE A 149 6.49 -5.58 -2.09
N GLY A 150 5.42 -5.23 -1.38
CA GLY A 150 4.40 -4.30 -1.84
C GLY A 150 4.94 -2.87 -1.86
N ASN A 151 4.24 -1.98 -2.56
CA ASN A 151 4.49 -0.55 -2.47
C ASN A 151 3.13 0.14 -2.34
N PRO A 152 2.81 0.82 -1.23
CA PRO A 152 3.76 1.42 -0.28
C PRO A 152 4.11 0.60 0.98
N GLU A 153 3.75 -0.68 1.06
CA GLU A 153 3.96 -1.53 2.24
C GLU A 153 5.45 -1.67 2.63
N ALA A 154 6.36 -1.77 1.65
CA ALA A 154 7.80 -1.77 1.89
C ALA A 154 8.24 -0.58 2.74
N LEU A 155 7.65 0.60 2.52
CA LEU A 155 8.09 1.84 3.13
C LEU A 155 7.88 1.79 4.65
N VAL A 156 6.73 1.28 5.10
CA VAL A 156 6.42 1.19 6.54
C VAL A 156 7.10 0.01 7.22
N LEU A 157 7.40 -1.07 6.48
CA LEU A 157 8.17 -2.20 6.99
C LEU A 157 9.64 -1.85 7.16
N LEU A 158 10.29 -1.38 6.09
CA LEU A 158 11.73 -1.13 6.09
C LEU A 158 12.11 0.07 6.97
N THR A 159 11.21 1.05 7.15
CA THR A 159 11.44 2.15 8.10
C THR A 159 11.46 1.67 9.56
N GLN A 160 10.74 0.59 9.88
CA GLN A 160 10.69 0.02 11.23
C GLN A 160 11.71 -1.09 11.45
N LEU A 161 12.33 -1.61 10.38
CA LEU A 161 13.29 -2.68 10.48
C LEU A 161 14.52 -2.20 11.28
N GLU A 162 14.82 -2.90 12.37
CA GLU A 162 16.01 -2.64 13.18
C GLU A 162 17.23 -3.37 12.62
N SER A 163 17.00 -4.59 12.13
CA SER A 163 18.04 -5.43 11.54
C SER A 163 18.61 -4.84 10.25
N ASP A 164 19.84 -5.22 9.93
CA ASP A 164 20.46 -4.89 8.65
C ASP A 164 19.73 -5.65 7.53
N PHE A 165 19.11 -4.91 6.63
CA PHE A 165 18.35 -5.48 5.51
C PHE A 165 19.25 -6.27 4.54
N ALA A 166 20.49 -5.83 4.30
CA ALA A 166 21.41 -6.52 3.42
C ALA A 166 21.86 -7.87 4.01
N GLU A 167 22.09 -7.94 5.32
CA GLU A 167 22.38 -9.20 6.02
C GLU A 167 21.22 -10.19 5.92
N LEU A 168 19.97 -9.70 6.05
CA LEU A 168 18.78 -10.54 5.88
C LEU A 168 18.67 -11.11 4.45
N LEU A 169 18.92 -10.29 3.43
CA LEU A 169 18.92 -10.76 2.04
C LEU A 169 20.03 -11.79 1.79
N LEU A 170 21.22 -11.57 2.34
CA LEU A 170 22.33 -12.52 2.24
C LEU A 170 22.00 -13.84 2.95
N ALA A 171 21.36 -13.78 4.11
CA ALA A 171 20.91 -14.97 4.85
C ALA A 171 19.86 -15.77 4.04
N CYS A 172 18.93 -15.08 3.36
CA CYS A 172 17.99 -15.73 2.45
C CYS A 172 18.71 -16.45 1.30
N ILE A 173 19.67 -15.78 0.65
CA ILE A 173 20.39 -16.35 -0.50
C ILE A 173 21.28 -17.54 -0.09
N SER A 174 21.83 -17.50 1.13
CA SER A 174 22.79 -18.50 1.63
C SER A 174 22.17 -19.66 2.41
N GLY A 175 20.84 -19.69 2.61
CA GLY A 175 20.19 -20.74 3.40
C GLY A 175 20.51 -20.65 4.90
N GLN A 176 20.73 -19.43 5.41
CA GLN A 176 21.15 -19.19 6.80
C GLN A 176 20.17 -18.27 7.54
N LEU A 177 18.96 -18.09 7.01
CA LEU A 177 17.95 -17.25 7.64
C LEU A 177 17.54 -17.87 8.97
N ARG A 178 17.48 -17.05 10.03
CA ARG A 178 17.00 -17.48 11.35
C ARG A 178 15.99 -16.48 11.89
N PRO A 179 14.94 -16.92 12.61
CA PRO A 179 13.90 -16.03 13.12
C PRO A 179 14.43 -14.84 13.91
N GLU A 180 15.44 -15.04 14.75
CA GLU A 180 16.03 -13.99 15.59
C GLU A 180 16.76 -12.89 14.81
N MET A 181 17.07 -13.13 13.53
CA MET A 181 17.68 -12.12 12.66
C MET A 181 16.71 -11.01 12.29
N VAL A 182 15.40 -11.26 12.27
CA VAL A 182 14.39 -10.27 11.87
C VAL A 182 13.86 -9.55 13.10
N ARG A 183 14.33 -8.31 13.30
CA ARG A 183 13.93 -7.46 14.44
C ARG A 183 13.37 -6.15 13.94
N PHE A 184 12.30 -5.72 14.57
CA PHE A 184 11.65 -4.45 14.31
C PHE A 184 11.74 -3.56 15.55
N ARG A 185 11.94 -2.27 15.33
CA ARG A 185 11.85 -1.27 16.39
C ARG A 185 10.42 -1.25 16.94
N PRO A 186 10.23 -1.01 18.26
CA PRO A 186 8.90 -0.82 18.80
C PRO A 186 8.26 0.45 18.23
N GLY A 187 6.92 0.46 18.14
CA GLY A 187 6.13 1.60 17.68
C GLY A 187 5.33 1.27 16.43
N ALA A 188 5.12 2.29 15.60
CA ALA A 188 4.40 2.17 14.35
C ALA A 188 5.01 3.06 13.27
N ALA A 189 4.72 2.74 12.01
CA ALA A 189 4.97 3.61 10.87
C ALA A 189 3.74 3.75 9.97
N ALA A 190 3.67 4.91 9.31
CA ALA A 190 2.64 5.23 8.34
C ALA A 190 3.26 5.90 7.11
N ALA A 191 2.74 5.57 5.94
CA ALA A 191 3.14 6.15 4.67
C ALA A 191 1.91 6.73 3.95
N VAL A 192 2.04 7.96 3.48
CA VAL A 192 1.03 8.65 2.66
C VAL A 192 1.64 8.94 1.30
N VAL A 193 1.01 8.46 0.22
CA VAL A 193 1.49 8.64 -1.14
C VAL A 193 0.82 9.85 -1.77
N MET A 194 1.62 10.73 -2.36
CA MET A 194 1.19 11.84 -3.19
C MET A 194 1.17 11.43 -4.67
N THR A 195 0.10 11.78 -5.37
CA THR A 195 -0.14 11.41 -6.76
C THR A 195 -0.31 12.63 -7.65
N SER A 196 0.07 12.48 -8.92
CA SER A 196 -0.23 13.44 -9.99
C SER A 196 -1.74 13.56 -10.20
N PRO A 197 -2.25 14.73 -10.62
CA PRO A 197 -3.68 14.91 -10.86
C PRO A 197 -4.17 13.96 -11.96
N GLY A 198 -5.31 13.31 -11.72
CA GLY A 198 -5.92 12.37 -12.66
C GLY A 198 -5.46 10.91 -12.54
N TYR A 199 -4.42 10.60 -11.76
CA TYR A 199 -4.09 9.21 -11.41
C TYR A 199 -5.29 8.52 -10.73
N PRO A 200 -5.61 7.23 -11.02
CA PRO A 200 -4.85 6.24 -11.80
C PRO A 200 -5.13 6.21 -13.31
N LYS A 201 -5.95 7.12 -13.85
CA LYS A 201 -6.18 7.17 -15.31
C LYS A 201 -4.89 7.53 -16.04
N GLU A 202 -4.79 7.12 -17.29
CA GLU A 202 -3.68 7.54 -18.16
C GLU A 202 -3.77 9.03 -18.51
N GLY A 203 -2.69 9.58 -19.07
CA GLY A 203 -2.67 10.97 -19.56
C GLY A 203 -2.51 12.06 -18.49
N PHE A 204 -2.18 11.71 -17.25
CA PHE A 204 -1.86 12.72 -16.22
C PHE A 204 -0.64 13.59 -16.62
N PRO A 205 -0.61 14.87 -16.23
CA PRO A 205 0.49 15.77 -16.54
C PRO A 205 1.80 15.31 -15.87
N ARG A 206 2.91 15.55 -16.58
CA ARG A 206 4.28 15.27 -16.13
C ARG A 206 5.10 16.54 -16.27
N GLY A 207 6.22 16.62 -15.56
CA GLY A 207 7.09 17.79 -15.57
C GLY A 207 6.63 18.91 -14.64
N LEU A 208 5.67 18.64 -13.74
CA LEU A 208 5.21 19.64 -12.78
C LEU A 208 6.28 19.85 -11.71
N PRO A 209 6.74 21.10 -11.47
CA PRO A 209 7.68 21.43 -10.42
C PRO A 209 7.25 20.96 -9.03
N ILE A 210 8.19 20.34 -8.31
CA ILE A 210 8.00 19.91 -6.92
C ILE A 210 8.78 20.84 -6.00
N SER A 211 8.14 21.32 -4.94
CA SER A 211 8.72 22.21 -3.93
C SER A 211 8.39 21.74 -2.51
N GLY A 212 9.13 22.28 -1.53
CA GLY A 212 8.87 22.05 -0.09
C GLY A 212 9.44 20.74 0.49
N LEU A 213 10.25 20.00 -0.28
CA LEU A 213 10.91 18.78 0.18
C LEU A 213 11.86 19.02 1.35
N ASP A 214 12.63 20.12 1.32
CA ASP A 214 13.57 20.45 2.39
C ASP A 214 12.83 20.75 3.71
N VAL A 215 11.74 21.54 3.63
CA VAL A 215 10.87 21.86 4.78
C VAL A 215 10.17 20.62 5.32
N ALA A 216 9.77 19.70 4.44
CA ALA A 216 9.24 18.41 4.86
C ALA A 216 10.32 17.62 5.61
N ALA A 217 11.51 17.49 5.04
CA ALA A 217 12.61 16.69 5.60
C ALA A 217 13.08 17.16 6.99
N GLU A 218 12.84 18.42 7.36
CA GLU A 218 13.10 18.95 8.70
C GLU A 218 12.14 18.38 9.78
N GLN A 219 11.02 17.77 9.39
CA GLN A 219 10.09 17.17 10.35
C GLN A 219 10.71 15.92 11.01
N PRO A 220 10.58 15.77 12.34
CA PRO A 220 11.23 14.68 13.05
C PRO A 220 10.62 13.32 12.67
N GLY A 221 11.50 12.35 12.39
CA GLY A 221 11.11 10.96 12.17
C GLY A 221 10.37 10.71 10.85
N ILE A 222 10.54 11.60 9.86
CA ILE A 222 10.01 11.38 8.52
C ILE A 222 11.10 10.95 7.53
N ALA A 223 10.69 10.20 6.51
CA ALA A 223 11.47 9.84 5.34
C ALA A 223 10.67 10.16 4.08
N LEU A 224 11.35 10.72 3.08
CA LEU A 224 10.77 11.07 1.79
C LEU A 224 11.23 10.08 0.73
N PHE A 225 10.29 9.31 0.20
CA PHE A 225 10.56 8.31 -0.83
C PHE A 225 10.12 8.80 -2.20
N HIS A 226 11.07 8.90 -3.13
CA HIS A 226 10.83 9.26 -4.52
C HIS A 226 10.24 8.07 -5.27
N HIS A 227 9.03 8.22 -5.80
CA HIS A 227 8.43 7.28 -6.73
C HIS A 227 8.64 7.81 -8.15
N GLY A 228 7.62 8.45 -8.72
CA GLY A 228 7.63 9.03 -10.06
C GLY A 228 8.15 10.45 -10.09
N THR A 229 9.42 10.69 -9.71
CA THR A 229 10.07 12.00 -9.88
C THR A 229 11.26 11.90 -10.84
N ARG A 230 11.63 13.01 -11.48
CA ARG A 230 12.88 13.14 -12.25
C ARG A 230 13.45 14.54 -12.10
N ARG A 231 14.72 14.74 -12.46
CA ARG A 231 15.27 16.08 -12.66
C ARG A 231 15.04 16.56 -14.09
N LEU A 232 14.63 17.81 -14.24
CA LEU A 232 14.54 18.54 -15.51
C LEU A 232 15.16 19.92 -15.26
N ASP A 233 16.23 20.23 -15.99
CA ASP A 233 16.95 21.52 -15.88
C ASP A 233 17.34 21.88 -14.43
N GLY A 234 17.80 20.88 -13.68
CA GLY A 234 18.18 21.01 -12.27
C GLY A 234 17.02 20.94 -11.27
N GLN A 235 15.78 21.17 -11.71
CA GLN A 235 14.58 21.14 -10.89
C GLN A 235 13.99 19.74 -10.77
N LEU A 236 13.49 19.37 -9.59
CA LEU A 236 12.75 18.13 -9.41
C LEU A 236 11.31 18.31 -9.90
N VAL A 237 10.85 17.37 -10.74
CA VAL A 237 9.52 17.41 -11.36
C VAL A 237 8.81 16.07 -11.31
N THR A 238 7.48 16.08 -11.44
CA THR A 238 6.67 14.86 -11.56
C THR A 238 7.02 14.09 -12.85
N ALA A 239 6.98 12.76 -12.78
CA ALA A 239 7.33 11.87 -13.90
C ALA A 239 6.35 10.70 -14.07
N ARG A 240 5.69 10.23 -12.99
CA ARG A 240 4.69 9.15 -13.03
C ARG A 240 3.51 9.46 -12.10
N GLY A 241 2.50 8.60 -12.14
CA GLY A 241 1.23 8.79 -11.43
C GLY A 241 1.37 8.89 -9.92
N ARG A 242 2.06 7.93 -9.28
CA ARG A 242 2.52 8.07 -7.90
C ARG A 242 3.84 8.84 -7.90
N VAL A 243 3.91 9.95 -7.19
CA VAL A 243 5.01 10.92 -7.28
C VAL A 243 6.00 10.72 -6.13
N LEU A 244 5.51 10.83 -4.90
CA LEU A 244 6.31 10.74 -3.67
C LEU A 244 5.51 9.99 -2.61
N ALA A 245 6.20 9.45 -1.62
CA ALA A 245 5.58 8.99 -0.39
C ALA A 245 6.29 9.64 0.81
N VAL A 246 5.50 10.14 1.74
CA VAL A 246 6.00 10.61 3.04
C VAL A 246 5.72 9.51 4.05
N THR A 247 6.77 8.98 4.64
CA THR A 247 6.69 7.94 5.67
C THR A 247 7.16 8.50 6.98
N ALA A 248 6.47 8.19 8.07
CA ALA A 248 6.93 8.55 9.41
C ALA A 248 6.90 7.34 10.32
N SER A 249 7.84 7.29 11.26
CA SER A 249 7.84 6.35 12.39
C SER A 249 7.66 7.10 13.71
N ALA A 250 6.97 6.48 14.66
CA ALA A 250 6.69 7.05 15.97
C ALA A 250 6.41 5.95 17.00
N PRO A 251 6.37 6.28 18.31
CA PRO A 251 6.01 5.33 19.36
C PRO A 251 4.61 4.73 19.22
N ASP A 252 3.70 5.40 18.51
CA ASP A 252 2.33 4.94 18.25
C ASP A 252 1.83 5.38 16.86
N LEU A 253 0.80 4.68 16.37
CA LEU A 253 0.25 4.88 15.03
C LEU A 253 -0.41 6.26 14.83
N PRO A 254 -1.20 6.81 15.77
CA PRO A 254 -1.72 8.18 15.66
C PRO A 254 -0.62 9.22 15.45
N THR A 255 0.49 9.12 16.21
CA THR A 255 1.63 10.04 16.08
C THR A 255 2.35 9.85 14.74
N ALA A 256 2.53 8.62 14.27
CA ALA A 256 3.13 8.34 12.97
C ALA A 256 2.29 8.93 11.82
N LEU A 257 0.96 8.76 11.88
CA LEU A 257 0.03 9.33 10.90
C LEU A 257 0.08 10.86 10.91
N HIS A 258 0.03 11.48 12.10
CA HIS A 258 0.13 12.93 12.23
C HIS A 258 1.41 13.48 11.60
N ARG A 259 2.57 12.87 11.88
CA ARG A 259 3.86 13.26 11.30
C ARG A 259 3.90 13.09 9.78
N ALA A 260 3.39 11.97 9.27
CA ALA A 260 3.32 11.74 7.83
C ALA A 260 2.48 12.82 7.13
N TYR A 261 1.30 13.16 7.67
CA TYR A 261 0.47 14.24 7.14
C TYR A 261 1.10 15.62 7.27
N ALA A 262 1.77 15.89 8.40
CA ALA A 262 2.52 17.13 8.59
C ALA A 262 3.58 17.30 7.49
N GLY A 263 4.34 16.24 7.17
CA GLY A 263 5.31 16.25 6.07
C GLY A 263 4.66 16.42 4.70
N VAL A 264 3.58 15.69 4.39
CA VAL A 264 2.84 15.84 3.12
C VAL A 264 2.34 17.27 2.92
N SER A 265 1.88 17.93 3.99
CA SER A 265 1.35 19.30 3.93
C SER A 265 2.39 20.35 3.48
N LYS A 266 3.69 20.03 3.58
CA LYS A 266 4.78 20.92 3.18
C LYS A 266 5.17 20.75 1.70
N ILE A 267 4.78 19.66 1.06
CA ILE A 267 5.19 19.34 -0.31
C ILE A 267 4.13 19.85 -1.28
N HIS A 268 4.57 20.54 -2.34
CA HIS A 268 3.66 21.15 -3.31
C HIS A 268 4.09 20.86 -4.75
N PHE A 269 3.09 20.49 -5.56
CA PHE A 269 3.12 20.51 -7.01
C PHE A 269 1.67 20.70 -7.51
N GLU A 270 1.51 21.20 -8.73
CA GLU A 270 0.18 21.50 -9.26
C GLU A 270 -0.72 20.26 -9.28
N GLY A 271 -1.93 20.39 -8.72
CA GLY A 271 -2.90 19.30 -8.67
C GLY A 271 -2.49 18.10 -7.81
N ALA A 272 -1.53 18.28 -6.88
CA ALA A 272 -1.15 17.23 -5.94
C ALA A 272 -2.35 16.65 -5.19
N HIS A 273 -2.47 15.33 -5.22
CA HIS A 273 -3.52 14.61 -4.55
C HIS A 273 -2.94 13.58 -3.58
N TYR A 274 -3.55 13.44 -2.40
CA TYR A 274 -3.29 12.37 -1.44
C TYR A 274 -4.56 12.17 -0.61
N ARG A 275 -4.78 10.94 -0.11
CA ARG A 275 -5.90 10.65 0.80
C ARG A 275 -5.67 11.30 2.15
N ARG A 276 -6.74 11.80 2.78
CA ARG A 276 -6.71 12.42 4.11
C ARG A 276 -7.17 11.49 5.23
N ASP A 277 -7.46 10.25 4.90
CA ASP A 277 -8.05 9.24 5.77
C ASP A 277 -7.25 7.93 5.82
N ILE A 278 -5.99 7.93 5.36
CA ILE A 278 -5.05 6.85 5.67
C ILE A 278 -5.02 6.67 7.18
N GLY A 279 -5.37 5.47 7.65
CA GLY A 279 -5.46 5.14 9.07
C GLY A 279 -6.63 5.76 9.84
N ARG A 280 -7.64 6.33 9.17
CA ARG A 280 -8.78 7.01 9.82
C ARG A 280 -9.54 6.16 10.84
N ASN A 281 -9.62 4.85 10.63
CA ASN A 281 -10.28 3.95 11.60
C ASN A 281 -9.51 3.84 12.94
N VAL A 282 -8.29 4.36 12.99
CA VAL A 282 -7.40 4.38 14.17
C VAL A 282 -7.33 5.76 14.81
N ILE A 283 -7.52 6.83 14.04
CA ILE A 283 -7.44 8.20 14.55
C ILE A 283 -8.80 8.60 15.14
N THR A 284 -8.88 8.76 16.46
CA THR A 284 -9.94 9.60 17.05
C THR A 284 -9.64 11.04 16.64
N PRO A 285 -10.53 11.78 15.94
CA PRO A 285 -10.21 13.10 15.41
C PRO A 285 -9.83 14.07 16.54
N THR A 286 -8.57 14.52 16.56
CA THR A 286 -8.14 15.62 17.43
C THR A 286 -8.69 16.96 16.90
N SER A 287 -8.86 17.93 17.80
CA SER A 287 -9.34 19.28 17.48
C SER A 287 -8.53 19.97 16.39
N GLU A 288 -7.21 19.74 16.36
CA GLU A 288 -6.28 20.28 15.35
C GLU A 288 -6.55 19.74 13.94
N MET A 289 -6.95 18.47 13.80
CA MET A 289 -7.31 17.90 12.50
C MET A 289 -8.62 18.49 11.96
N ARG A 290 -9.56 18.86 12.85
CA ARG A 290 -10.78 19.57 12.46
C ARG A 290 -10.48 21.01 12.02
N GLN A 291 -9.53 21.66 12.68
CA GLN A 291 -9.08 23.01 12.33
C GLN A 291 -8.41 23.04 10.96
N ALA A 292 -7.47 22.12 10.69
CA ALA A 292 -6.84 21.99 9.37
C ALA A 292 -7.86 21.68 8.25
N GLN A 293 -8.93 20.95 8.57
CA GLN A 293 -10.03 20.69 7.64
C GLN A 293 -10.91 21.93 7.39
N ALA A 294 -11.05 22.80 8.39
CA ALA A 294 -11.81 24.05 8.30
C ALA A 294 -11.04 25.15 7.55
N ASP A 295 -9.72 25.23 7.75
CA ASP A 295 -8.86 26.25 7.14
C ASP A 295 -8.64 26.04 5.63
N LEU A 296 -8.97 24.85 5.11
CA LEU A 296 -8.85 24.48 3.69
C LEU A 296 -10.17 24.55 2.92
N MET A 297 -11.29 24.89 3.57
CA MET A 297 -12.57 25.12 2.90
C MET A 297 -12.63 26.57 2.40
N PRO A 298 -12.82 26.84 1.10
CA PRO A 298 -12.96 28.21 0.62
C PRO A 298 -14.17 28.86 1.31
N GLY A 299 -13.90 29.98 1.99
CA GLY A 299 -14.89 30.70 2.79
C GLY A 299 -16.17 30.94 2.00
N LYS A 300 -17.30 30.46 2.54
CA LYS A 300 -18.61 30.95 2.11
C LYS A 300 -18.62 32.45 2.34
N GLN A 301 -18.54 33.22 1.26
CA GLN A 301 -18.91 34.63 1.27
C GLN A 301 -20.29 34.75 1.90
N VAL A 302 -20.31 35.37 3.08
CA VAL A 302 -21.52 35.94 3.65
C VAL A 302 -21.81 37.22 2.85
N GLN A 303 -22.57 37.10 1.76
CA GLN A 303 -23.48 38.15 1.31
C GLN A 303 -24.84 37.77 1.89
N GLY A 304 -25.62 38.59 2.59
CA GLY A 304 -25.62 40.02 2.81
C GLY A 304 -27.09 40.34 3.12
N LYS A 305 -27.37 40.88 4.32
CA LYS A 305 -28.69 41.42 4.66
C LYS A 305 -29.04 42.57 3.72
N ALA A 306 -30.27 42.66 3.23
CA ALA A 306 -31.21 43.76 3.57
C ALA A 306 -32.39 43.84 2.57
N LEU A 307 -33.58 43.98 3.18
CA LEU A 307 -34.89 44.41 2.67
C LEU A 307 -35.67 43.42 1.78
#